data_AF-A0A5C4X8T5-F1
#
_entry.id   AF-A0A5C4X8T5-F1
#
_cell.length_a   1.000
_cell.length_b   1.000
_cell.length_c   1.000
_cell.angle_alpha   90.00
_cell.angle_beta   90.00
_cell.angle_gamma   90.00
#
_symmetry.space_group_name_H-M   'P 1'
#
loop_
_entity.id
_entity.type
_entity.pdbx_description
1 polymer ?
#
loop_
_entity_poly.entity_id
_entity_poly.type
_entity_poly.pdbx_seq_one_letter_code
_entity_poly.pdbx_strand_id
1 'polypeptide(L)'
;MADADFTSDDEEFDSVPEHLRPAIRAELDALVRGERPEQMTWIEEYGDDGATLVDQPEEIWDHEECHVTHEDDGSWTINLPLWTTEESPSDLSAQVDVDASGKATLYDVHVL
;
A
#
# COMPACT_ATOMS: atom_id res chain seq x y z
N MET A 1 -32.60 -6.32 26.09
CA MET A 1 -31.75 -7.12 25.20
C MET A 1 -30.89 -6.08 24.51
N ALA A 2 -29.68 -5.85 25.03
CA ALA A 2 -28.81 -4.81 24.54
C ALA A 2 -28.10 -5.36 23.29
N ASP A 3 -28.32 -4.72 22.16
CA ASP A 3 -27.49 -4.86 20.96
C ASP A 3 -26.05 -4.54 21.36
N ALA A 4 -25.21 -5.57 21.36
CA ALA A 4 -23.78 -5.39 21.31
C ALA A 4 -23.44 -5.02 19.86
N ASP A 5 -23.52 -3.73 19.56
CA ASP A 5 -22.85 -3.15 18.40
C ASP A 5 -21.35 -3.19 18.75
N PHE A 6 -20.72 -4.33 18.47
CA PHE A 6 -19.26 -4.46 18.48
C PHE A 6 -18.79 -3.86 17.16
N THR A 7 -18.89 -2.54 17.05
CA THR A 7 -18.16 -1.79 16.04
C THR A 7 -16.71 -1.98 16.41
N SER A 8 -16.03 -2.91 15.74
CA SER A 8 -14.58 -2.82 15.59
C SER A 8 -14.33 -1.40 15.10
N ASP A 9 -13.67 -0.59 15.92
CA ASP A 9 -13.35 0.81 15.65
C ASP A 9 -12.14 0.81 14.71
N ASP A 10 -12.30 0.15 13.57
CA ASP A 10 -11.33 0.21 12.49
C ASP A 10 -11.47 1.59 11.86
N GLU A 11 -10.53 2.48 12.17
CA GLU A 11 -10.55 3.84 11.68
C GLU A 11 -9.96 3.84 10.27
N GLU A 12 -10.85 3.95 9.28
CA GLU A 12 -10.46 4.15 7.89
C GLU A 12 -10.07 5.61 7.64
N PHE A 13 -8.96 5.82 6.95
CA PHE A 13 -8.49 7.14 6.55
C PHE A 13 -8.40 7.24 5.04
N ASP A 14 -8.83 8.38 4.51
CA ASP A 14 -8.69 8.73 3.09
C ASP A 14 -7.25 9.11 2.70
N SER A 15 -6.30 9.11 3.64
CA SER A 15 -4.92 9.57 3.38
C SER A 15 -3.90 8.95 4.32
N VAL A 16 -2.68 8.71 3.80
CA VAL A 16 -1.58 8.17 4.62
C VAL A 16 -1.01 9.23 5.57
N PRO A 17 -0.91 8.95 6.88
CA PRO A 17 -0.31 9.85 7.85
C PRO A 17 1.14 10.21 7.50
N GLU A 18 1.50 11.50 7.61
CA GLU A 18 2.82 12.03 7.21
C GLU A 18 3.99 11.34 7.90
N HIS A 19 3.80 10.86 9.12
CA HIS A 19 4.83 10.16 9.90
C HIS A 19 5.13 8.75 9.37
N LEU A 20 4.20 8.12 8.65
CA LEU A 20 4.35 6.78 8.06
C LEU A 20 4.90 6.82 6.63
N ARG A 21 4.59 7.90 5.88
CA ARG A 21 5.05 8.13 4.50
C ARG A 21 6.54 7.81 4.26
N PRO A 22 7.51 8.26 5.09
CA PRO A 22 8.92 7.96 4.81
C PRO A 22 9.27 6.48 4.93
N ALA A 23 8.63 5.75 5.85
CA ALA A 23 8.86 4.32 6.02
C ALA A 23 8.27 3.53 4.85
N ILE A 24 7.04 3.86 4.46
CA ILE A 24 6.36 3.24 3.32
C ILE A 24 7.10 3.56 2.02
N ARG A 25 7.56 4.80 1.84
CA ARG A 25 8.31 5.22 0.65
C ARG A 25 9.61 4.44 0.49
N ALA A 26 10.31 4.13 1.58
CA ALA A 26 11.52 3.31 1.52
C ALA A 26 11.23 1.88 1.00
N GLU A 27 10.10 1.31 1.42
CA GLU A 27 9.67 -0.02 0.96
C GLU A 27 9.24 -0.02 -0.51
N LEU A 28 8.51 1.02 -0.94
CA LEU A 28 8.13 1.22 -2.35
C LEU A 28 9.36 1.45 -3.23
N ASP A 29 10.32 2.26 -2.79
CA ASP A 29 11.57 2.49 -3.53
C ASP A 29 12.41 1.21 -3.65
N ALA A 30 12.45 0.37 -2.60
CA ALA A 30 13.06 -0.95 -2.66
C ALA A 30 12.34 -1.88 -3.66
N LEU A 31 11.00 -1.81 -3.72
CA LEU A 31 10.21 -2.55 -4.71
C LEU A 31 10.53 -2.08 -6.14
N VAL A 32 10.55 -0.77 -6.39
CA VAL A 32 10.90 -0.16 -7.70
C VAL A 32 12.31 -0.56 -8.16
N ARG A 33 13.25 -0.70 -7.22
CA ARG A 33 14.61 -1.17 -7.49
C ARG A 33 14.71 -2.67 -7.78
N GLY A 34 13.62 -3.43 -7.60
CA GLY A 34 13.62 -4.88 -7.74
C GLY A 34 14.31 -5.61 -6.58
N GLU A 35 14.40 -4.99 -5.40
CA GLU A 35 14.97 -5.63 -4.21
C GLU A 35 14.04 -6.71 -3.63
N ARG A 36 12.85 -6.88 -4.21
CA ARG A 36 11.78 -7.77 -3.77
C ARG A 36 11.30 -8.70 -4.90
N PRO A 37 12.04 -9.78 -5.20
CA PRO A 37 11.77 -10.64 -6.35
C PRO A 37 10.41 -11.36 -6.29
N GLU A 38 9.91 -11.64 -5.08
CA GLU A 38 8.60 -12.30 -4.90
C GLU A 38 7.45 -11.40 -5.37
N GLN A 39 7.49 -10.12 -5.00
CA GLN A 39 6.51 -9.11 -5.40
C GLN A 39 6.71 -8.67 -6.86
N MET A 40 7.96 -8.63 -7.35
CA MET A 40 8.27 -8.36 -8.76
C MET A 40 7.63 -9.37 -9.71
N THR A 41 7.44 -10.62 -9.28
CA THR A 41 6.77 -11.63 -10.11
C THR A 41 5.36 -11.18 -10.52
N TRP A 42 4.61 -10.52 -9.63
CA TRP A 42 3.28 -9.99 -9.95
C TRP A 42 3.33 -8.83 -10.93
N ILE A 43 4.36 -8.00 -10.83
CA ILE A 43 4.58 -6.85 -11.72
C ILE A 43 5.00 -7.35 -13.12
N GLU A 44 5.85 -8.36 -13.20
CA GLU A 44 6.30 -8.98 -14.45
C GLU A 44 5.18 -9.76 -15.15
N GLU A 45 4.24 -10.33 -14.40
CA GLU A 45 3.07 -11.04 -14.94
C GLU A 45 1.86 -10.10 -15.15
N TYR A 46 2.00 -8.80 -14.86
CA TYR A 46 0.94 -7.82 -15.07
C TYR A 46 0.85 -7.39 -16.54
N GLY A 47 -0.25 -7.74 -17.19
CA GLY A 47 -0.45 -7.49 -18.62
C GLY A 47 0.17 -8.55 -19.53
N ASP A 48 0.28 -8.26 -20.83
CA ASP A 48 0.85 -9.19 -21.83
C ASP A 48 2.40 -9.12 -21.87
N ASP A 49 2.98 -7.97 -21.50
CA ASP A 49 4.42 -7.68 -21.57
C ASP A 49 5.09 -7.45 -20.19
N GLY A 50 4.30 -7.43 -19.11
CA GLY A 50 4.76 -7.06 -17.77
C GLY A 50 4.78 -5.54 -17.54
N ALA A 51 4.57 -5.10 -16.30
CA ALA A 51 4.66 -3.70 -15.91
C ALA A 51 6.09 -3.32 -15.48
N THR A 52 6.44 -2.04 -15.64
CA THR A 52 7.63 -1.46 -15.02
C THR A 52 7.20 -0.40 -14.00
N LEU A 53 7.52 -0.63 -12.73
CA LEU A 53 7.25 0.35 -11.67
C LEU A 53 8.15 1.58 -11.81
N VAL A 54 7.60 2.74 -11.48
CA VAL A 54 8.32 4.01 -11.40
C VAL A 54 8.38 4.53 -9.96
N ASP A 55 9.18 5.56 -9.71
CA ASP A 55 9.17 6.25 -8.41
C ASP A 55 7.77 6.75 -8.10
N GLN A 56 7.21 6.29 -6.97
CA GLN A 56 5.84 6.57 -6.63
C GLN A 56 5.69 8.05 -6.24
N PRO A 57 4.80 8.83 -6.92
CA PRO A 57 4.67 10.27 -6.69
C PRO A 57 4.07 10.58 -5.32
N GLU A 58 4.09 11.86 -4.93
CA GLU A 58 3.42 12.28 -3.68
C GLU A 58 1.88 12.21 -3.77
N GLU A 59 1.35 12.08 -4.98
CA GLU A 59 -0.08 11.94 -5.26
C GLU A 59 -0.65 10.61 -4.73
N ILE A 60 0.18 9.57 -4.58
CA ILE A 60 -0.29 8.27 -4.07
C ILE A 60 -0.84 8.35 -2.64
N TRP A 61 -0.37 9.31 -1.85
CA TRP A 61 -0.71 9.42 -0.42
C TRP A 61 -2.10 10.01 -0.16
N ASP A 62 -2.66 10.69 -1.16
CA ASP A 62 -3.94 11.41 -1.14
C ASP A 62 -4.86 10.90 -2.27
N HIS A 63 -4.52 9.76 -2.87
CA HIS A 63 -5.27 9.21 -4.00
C HIS A 63 -6.59 8.60 -3.52
N GLU A 64 -7.64 8.71 -4.33
CA GLU A 64 -8.97 8.15 -4.00
C GLU A 64 -8.98 6.62 -3.84
N GLU A 65 -8.00 5.95 -4.46
CA GLU A 65 -7.80 4.49 -4.35
C GLU A 65 -6.89 4.11 -3.19
N CYS A 66 -6.29 5.08 -2.48
CA CYS A 66 -5.54 4.81 -1.26
C CYS A 66 -6.51 4.41 -0.15
N HIS A 67 -6.29 3.23 0.43
CA HIS A 67 -7.03 2.78 1.61
C HIS A 67 -6.07 2.64 2.78
N VAL A 68 -6.40 3.30 3.87
CA VAL A 68 -5.62 3.24 5.11
C VAL A 68 -6.56 2.80 6.22
N THR A 69 -6.17 1.73 6.88
CA THR A 69 -6.93 1.05 7.93
C THR A 69 -6.07 1.01 9.17
N HIS A 70 -6.54 1.59 10.27
CA HIS A 70 -5.88 1.48 11.56
C HIS A 70 -6.57 0.43 12.42
N GLU A 71 -5.79 -0.59 12.82
CA GLU A 71 -6.30 -1.70 13.60
C GLU A 71 -6.19 -1.46 15.12
N ASP A 72 -7.03 -2.15 15.90
CA ASP A 72 -7.09 -2.06 17.37
C ASP A 72 -5.76 -2.42 18.08
N ASP A 73 -4.87 -3.21 17.45
CA ASP A 73 -3.55 -3.56 18.01
C ASP A 73 -2.52 -2.40 17.86
N GLY A 74 -2.91 -1.32 17.16
CA GLY A 74 -2.06 -0.17 16.85
C GLY A 74 -1.26 -0.31 15.56
N SER A 75 -1.48 -1.40 14.80
CA SER A 75 -0.95 -1.58 13.45
C SER A 75 -1.77 -0.81 12.42
N TRP A 76 -1.16 -0.52 11.27
CA TRP A 76 -1.80 0.14 10.16
C TRP A 76 -1.66 -0.71 8.91
N THR A 77 -2.76 -1.03 8.25
CA THR A 77 -2.76 -1.59 6.91
C THR A 77 -2.98 -0.47 5.90
N ILE A 78 -2.06 -0.30 4.97
CA ILE A 78 -2.11 0.73 3.93
C ILE A 78 -2.05 0.04 2.56
N ASN A 79 -3.08 0.25 1.74
CA ASN A 79 -3.09 -0.14 0.34
C ASN A 79 -2.89 1.11 -0.50
N LEU A 80 -1.87 1.06 -1.35
CA LEU A 80 -1.50 2.16 -2.23
C LEU A 80 -1.52 1.70 -3.69
N PRO A 81 -2.18 2.44 -4.58
CA PRO A 81 -2.05 2.18 -6.01
C PRO A 81 -0.58 2.33 -6.44
N LEU A 82 -0.18 1.57 -7.45
CA LEU A 82 1.18 1.57 -7.99
C LEU A 82 1.22 2.25 -9.36
N TRP A 83 2.19 3.16 -9.51
CA TRP A 83 2.47 3.85 -10.76
C TRP A 83 3.46 3.02 -11.55
N THR A 84 3.14 2.83 -12.80
CA THR A 84 3.99 2.17 -13.78
C THR A 84 4.38 3.16 -14.87
N THR A 85 5.31 2.77 -15.75
CA THR A 85 5.70 3.59 -16.90
C THR A 85 4.57 3.79 -17.90
N GLU A 86 3.58 2.89 -17.89
CA GLU A 86 2.47 2.85 -18.85
C GLU A 86 1.16 3.37 -18.25
N GLU A 87 0.92 3.14 -16.95
CA GLU A 87 -0.32 3.51 -16.25
C GLU A 87 -0.02 4.28 -14.94
N SER A 88 -0.87 5.25 -14.59
CA SER A 88 -0.65 6.18 -13.49
C SER A 88 -1.97 6.77 -12.98
N PRO A 89 -2.64 6.16 -11.98
CA PRO A 89 -2.33 4.86 -11.36
C PRO A 89 -2.55 3.66 -12.30
N SER A 90 -1.93 2.53 -11.97
CA SER A 90 -2.21 1.23 -12.59
C SER A 90 -3.18 0.44 -11.70
N ASP A 91 -3.71 -0.66 -12.21
CA ASP A 91 -4.58 -1.58 -11.44
C ASP A 91 -3.80 -2.37 -10.37
N LEU A 92 -2.46 -2.29 -10.41
CA LEU A 92 -1.57 -2.80 -9.37
C LEU A 92 -1.65 -1.96 -8.10
N SER A 93 -1.73 -2.64 -6.96
CA SER A 93 -1.71 -2.06 -5.63
C SER A 93 -0.68 -2.75 -4.74
N ALA A 94 -0.01 -1.97 -3.90
CA ALA A 94 0.91 -2.43 -2.88
C ALA A 94 0.25 -2.37 -1.51
N GLN A 95 0.20 -3.50 -0.84
CA GLN A 95 -0.21 -3.59 0.56
C GLN A 95 1.01 -3.46 1.46
N VAL A 96 0.98 -2.45 2.33
CA VAL A 96 2.03 -2.14 3.29
C VAL A 96 1.43 -2.20 4.68
N ASP A 97 2.02 -3.02 5.54
CA ASP A 97 1.65 -3.12 6.94
C ASP A 97 2.64 -2.34 7.79
N VAL A 98 2.15 -1.52 8.72
CA VAL A 98 2.96 -0.78 9.68
C VAL A 98 2.64 -1.27 11.07
N ASP A 99 3.63 -1.85 11.73
CA ASP A 99 3.50 -2.28 13.13
C ASP A 99 3.28 -1.08 14.06
N ALA A 100 2.72 -1.30 15.27
CA ALA A 100 2.54 -0.27 16.31
C ALA A 100 3.85 0.48 16.69
N SER A 101 5.00 -0.09 16.36
CA SER A 101 6.31 0.55 16.48
C SER A 101 6.61 1.60 15.40
N GLY A 102 5.75 1.75 14.40
CA GLY A 102 5.93 2.62 13.22
C GLY A 102 6.79 2.01 12.11
N LYS A 103 7.00 0.68 12.11
CA LYS A 103 7.82 0.00 11.11
C LYS A 103 6.96 -0.47 9.94
N ALA A 104 7.13 0.15 8.78
CA ALA A 104 6.51 -0.29 7.53
C ALA A 104 7.18 -1.55 6.97
N THR A 105 6.35 -2.46 6.48
CA THR A 105 6.74 -3.69 5.77
C THR A 105 5.82 -3.86 4.57
N LEU A 106 6.37 -3.90 3.37
CA LEU A 106 5.60 -4.30 2.19
C LEU A 106 5.19 -5.77 2.37
N TYR A 107 3.88 -5.98 2.53
CA TYR A 107 3.27 -7.27 2.77
C TYR A 107 3.07 -8.01 1.45
N ASP A 108 2.39 -7.37 0.50
CA ASP A 108 1.97 -7.99 -0.75
C ASP A 108 1.81 -6.96 -1.87
N VAL A 109 1.79 -7.42 -3.13
CA VAL A 109 1.44 -6.63 -4.32
C VAL A 109 0.43 -7.43 -5.12
N HIS A 110 -0.74 -6.83 -5.38
CA HIS A 110 -1.85 -7.48 -6.06
C HIS A 110 -2.56 -6.52 -7.01
N VAL A 111 -3.50 -7.06 -7.79
CA VAL A 111 -4.35 -6.34 -8.74
C VAL A 111 -5.75 -6.23 -8.15
N LEU A 112 -6.41 -5.07 -8.23
CA LEU A 112 -7.72 -4.81 -7.59
C LEU A 112 -8.94 -5.16 -8.47
#